data_AF-A0A9P8S7B2-F1
#
_entry.id   AF-A0A9P8S7B2-F1
#
_cell.length_a   1.000
_cell.length_b   1.000
_cell.length_c   1.000
_cell.angle_alpha   90.00
_cell.angle_beta   90.00
_cell.angle_gamma   90.00
#
_symmetry.space_group_name_H-M   'P 1'
#
loop_
_entity.id
_entity.type
_entity.pdbx_description
1 polymer ?
#
loop_
_entity_poly.entity_id
_entity_poly.type
_entity_poly.pdbx_seq_one_letter_code
_entity_poly.pdbx_strand_id
1 'polypeptide(L)' 'MGTILLPHLVTGWHVDQAILSEDNRLVVIRFGDPTNNPDLDIMDEVLSKVAPLVQKWAVIYVCDISKVPDFNHMYV' A
#
# COMPACT_ATOMS: atom_id res chain seq x y z
N MET A 1 5.51 9.59 -19.16
CA MET A 1 4.91 8.36 -18.60
C MET A 1 4.17 8.78 -17.34
N GLY A 2 2.84 8.71 -17.32
CA GLY A 2 2.07 9.15 -16.15
C GLY A 2 2.31 8.22 -14.97
N THR A 3 2.64 8.76 -13.81
CA THR A 3 2.67 8.02 -12.55
C THR A 3 1.24 7.65 -12.16
N ILE A 4 1.01 6.36 -11.89
CA ILE A 4 -0.27 5.92 -11.31
C ILE A 4 -0.25 6.32 -9.84
N LEU A 5 -1.30 7.02 -9.40
CA LEU A 5 -1.55 7.26 -7.98
C LEU A 5 -1.89 5.92 -7.30
N LEU A 6 -1.04 5.51 -6.35
CA LEU A 6 -1.29 4.33 -5.54
C LEU A 6 -2.49 4.61 -4.60
N PRO A 7 -3.47 3.70 -4.47
CA PRO A 7 -4.62 3.94 -3.62
C PRO A 7 -4.24 3.88 -2.14
N HIS A 8 -4.74 4.85 -1.36
CA HIS A 8 -4.50 4.94 0.08
C HIS A 8 -5.58 4.19 0.87
N LEU A 9 -5.14 3.36 1.81
CA LEU A 9 -6.01 2.71 2.79
C LEU A 9 -6.04 3.58 4.05
N VAL A 10 -7.20 4.20 4.30
CA VAL A 10 -7.34 5.28 5.31
C VAL A 10 -7.87 4.82 6.66
N THR A 11 -8.28 3.56 6.79
CA THR A 11 -8.70 2.95 8.07
C THR A 11 -8.31 1.46 8.10
N GLY A 12 -8.30 0.87 9.29
CA GLY A 12 -8.05 -0.57 9.46
C GLY A 12 -9.05 -1.44 8.68
N TRP A 13 -10.32 -1.04 8.64
CA TRP A 13 -11.35 -1.72 7.86
C TRP A 13 -11.03 -1.74 6.35
N HIS A 14 -10.49 -0.65 5.78
CA HIS A 14 -10.10 -0.64 4.38
C HIS A 14 -8.94 -1.62 4.11
N VAL A 15 -8.03 -1.80 5.07
CA VAL A 15 -6.96 -2.80 4.97
C VAL A 15 -7.56 -4.21 4.95
N ASP A 16 -8.44 -4.54 5.89
CA ASP A 16 -9.09 -5.85 5.93
C ASP A 16 -9.89 -6.13 4.66
N GLN A 17 -10.66 -5.15 4.17
CA GLN A 17 -11.40 -5.30 2.92
C GLN A 17 -10.51 -5.44 1.70
N ALA A 18 -9.40 -4.71 1.61
CA ALA A 18 -8.45 -4.85 0.51
C ALA A 18 -7.86 -6.27 0.45
N ILE A 19 -7.62 -6.89 1.61
CA ILE A 19 -7.13 -8.26 1.70
C ILE A 19 -8.24 -9.27 1.36
N LEU A 20 -9.43 -9.10 1.91
CA LEU A 20 -10.53 -10.06 1.76
C LEU A 20 -11.21 -10.01 0.38
N SER A 21 -11.11 -8.90 -0.34
CA SER A 21 -11.77 -8.73 -1.64
C SER A 21 -10.98 -9.29 -2.83
N GLU A 22 -9.71 -9.67 -2.62
CA GLU A 22 -8.83 -10.15 -3.69
C GLU A 22 -8.62 -11.66 -3.58
N ASP A 23 -9.39 -12.42 -4.36
CA ASP A 23 -9.28 -13.89 -4.40
C ASP A 23 -8.13 -14.41 -5.29
N ASN A 24 -7.75 -13.63 -6.31
CA ASN A 24 -6.92 -14.10 -7.44
C ASN A 24 -5.64 -13.30 -7.65
N ARG A 25 -5.41 -12.23 -6.89
CA ARG A 25 -4.24 -11.36 -7.00
C ARG A 25 -3.55 -11.24 -5.66
N LEU A 26 -2.23 -11.10 -5.69
CA LEU A 26 -1.45 -10.78 -4.50
C LEU A 26 -1.77 -9.36 -4.04
N VAL A 27 -2.11 -9.20 -2.76
CA VAL A 27 -2.31 -7.90 -2.13
C VAL A 27 -0.99 -7.41 -1.55
N VAL A 28 -0.45 -6.33 -2.12
CA VAL A 28 0.78 -5.69 -1.66
C VAL A 28 0.40 -4.40 -0.93
N ILE A 29 0.73 -4.31 0.35
CA ILE A 29 0.45 -3.12 1.16
C ILE A 29 1.78 -2.54 1.66
N ARG A 30 2.05 -1.30 1.27
CA ARG A 30 3.20 -0.54 1.76
C ARG A 30 2.80 0.21 3.03
N PHE A 31 3.18 -0.33 4.18
CA PHE A 31 3.06 0.35 5.48
C PHE A 31 4.23 1.32 5.68
N GLY A 32 3.96 2.55 6.09
CA GLY A 32 5.01 3.48 6.49
C GLY A 32 4.47 4.82 6.98
N ASP A 33 5.28 5.53 7.77
CA ASP A 33 5.01 6.89 8.24
C ASP A 33 5.73 7.90 7.35
N PRO A 34 5.02 8.64 6.48
CA PRO A 34 5.61 9.62 5.56
C PRO A 34 6.37 10.75 6.28
N THR A 35 6.04 11.02 7.54
CA THR A 35 6.63 12.13 8.30
C THR A 35 8.02 11.77 8.82
N ASN A 36 8.19 10.52 9.23
CA ASN A 36 9.42 10.04 9.88
C ASN A 36 10.36 9.30 8.93
N ASN A 37 9.86 8.79 7.80
CA ASN A 37 10.62 7.93 6.89
C ASN A 37 10.67 8.52 5.47
N PRO A 38 11.66 9.37 5.14
CA PRO A 38 11.77 10.01 3.82
C PRO A 38 12.03 9.03 2.67
N ASP A 39 12.56 7.84 2.96
CA ASP A 39 12.80 6.80 1.94
C ASP A 39 11.50 6.17 1.38
N LEU A 40 10.35 6.45 2.01
CA LEU A 40 9.05 5.98 1.52
C LEU A 40 8.70 6.54 0.15
N ASP A 41 9.07 7.79 -0.16
CA ASP A 41 8.80 8.40 -1.45
C ASP A 41 9.51 7.65 -2.59
N ILE A 42 10.72 7.14 -2.33
CA ILE A 42 11.48 6.31 -3.28
C ILE A 42 10.75 4.99 -3.53
N MET A 43 10.25 4.36 -2.46
CA MET A 43 9.48 3.11 -2.59
C MET A 43 8.16 3.34 -3.34
N ASP A 44 7.44 4.42 -3.04
CA ASP A 44 6.19 4.76 -3.74
C ASP A 44 6.44 5.03 -5.23
N GLU A 45 7.55 5.68 -5.59
CA GLU A 45 7.94 5.85 -6.99
C GLU A 45 8.17 4.50 -7.67
N VAL A 46 8.91 3.58 -7.04
CA VAL A 46 9.16 2.23 -7.58
C VAL A 46 7.84 1.47 -7.74
N LEU A 47 7.00 1.45 -6.70
CA LEU A 47 5.72 0.76 -6.72
C LEU A 47 4.76 1.34 -7.77
N SER A 48 4.74 2.66 -7.97
CA SER A 48 3.91 3.30 -9.01
C SER A 48 4.29 2.87 -10.43
N LYS A 49 5.59 2.64 -10.68
CA LYS A 49 6.11 2.14 -11.97
C LYS A 49 5.84 0.66 -12.16
N VAL A 50 5.86 -0.12 -11.08
CA VAL A 50 5.64 -1.58 -11.10
C VAL A 50 4.15 -1.92 -11.17
N ALA A 51 3.27 -1.15 -10.52
CA ALA A 51 1.82 -1.38 -10.48
C ALA A 51 1.18 -1.77 -11.83
N PRO A 52 1.39 -1.04 -12.95
CA PRO A 52 0.78 -1.41 -14.23
C PRO A 52 1.38 -2.70 -14.82
N LEU A 53 2.62 -3.04 -14.50
CA LEU A 53 3.28 -4.26 -14.97
C LEU A 53 2.74 -5.50 -14.25
N VAL A 54 2.33 -5.34 -12.99
CA VAL A 54 1.85 -6.43 -12.13
C VAL A 54 0.33 -6.46 -11.91
N GLN A 55 -0.43 -5.55 -12.52
CA GLN A 55 -1.88 -5.40 -12.25
C GLN A 55 -2.74 -6.66 -12.50
N LYS A 56 -2.27 -7.58 -13.36
CA LYS A 56 -2.97 -8.85 -13.66
C LYS A 56 -2.95 -9.85 -12.51
N TRP A 57 -2.02 -9.71 -11.58
CA TRP A 57 -1.60 -10.76 -10.64
C TRP A 57 -1.24 -10.19 -9.26
N ALA A 58 -1.12 -8.87 -9.13
CA ALA A 58 -1.02 -8.17 -7.87
C ALA A 58 -1.77 -6.83 -7.90
N VAL A 59 -2.21 -6.38 -6.74
CA VAL A 59 -2.73 -5.03 -6.49
C VAL A 59 -1.89 -4.38 -5.40
N ILE A 60 -1.60 -3.10 -5.55
CA ILE A 60 -0.68 -2.38 -4.66
C ILE A 60 -1.44 -1.24 -3.99
N TYR A 61 -1.34 -1.17 -2.66
CA TYR A 61 -1.91 -0.14 -1.81
C TYR A 61 -0.83 0.49 -0.93
N VAL A 62 -1.10 1.70 -0.45
CA VAL A 62 -0.26 2.39 0.54
C VAL A 62 -1.07 2.63 1.82
N CYS A 63 -0.42 2.46 2.97
CA CYS A 63 -1.04 2.65 4.28
C CYS A 63 -0.11 3.50 5.17
N ASP A 64 -0.66 4.59 5.70
CA ASP A 64 0.04 5.49 6.60
C ASP A 64 -0.18 5.05 8.05
N ILE A 65 0.86 4.47 8.67
CA ILE A 65 0.79 3.89 10.02
C ILE A 65 0.62 4.92 11.13
N SER A 66 0.87 6.21 10.84
CA SER A 66 0.57 7.31 11.77
C SER A 66 -0.94 7.58 11.85
N LYS A 67 -1.67 7.31 10.76
CA LYS A 67 -3.12 7.49 10.66
C LYS A 67 -3.91 6.20 10.92
N VAL A 68 -3.33 5.05 10.58
CA VAL A 68 -3.92 3.71 10.75
C VAL A 68 -2.97 2.85 11.59
N PRO A 69 -2.97 3.02 12.93
CA PRO A 69 -2.03 2.34 13.82
C PRO A 69 -2.44 0.90 14.15
N ASP A 70 -3.62 0.45 13.70
CA ASP A 70 -4.27 -0.83 14.06
C ASP A 70 -3.35 -2.05 13.90
N PHE A 71 -2.39 -1.99 12.96
CA PHE A 71 -1.51 -3.12 12.62
C PHE A 71 -0.07 -2.99 13.15
N ASN A 72 0.28 -1.89 13.82
CA ASN A 72 1.67 -1.62 14.21
C ASN A 72 2.20 -2.71 15.13
N HIS A 73 1.44 -3.12 16.14
CA HIS A 73 1.87 -4.18 17.07
C HIS A 73 1.94 -5.59 16.46
N MET A 74 1.42 -5.79 15.25
CA MET A 74 1.41 -7.08 14.57
C MET A 74 2.51 -7.19 13.52
N TYR A 75 2.78 -6.11 12.78
CA TYR A 75 3.60 -6.15 11.56
C TYR A 75 4.73 -5.12 11.50
N VAL A 76 4.86 -4.22 12.48
CA VAL A 76 5.89 -3.17 12.54
C VAL A 76 6.70 -3.28 13.82
#